data_AF-A0A2S9DKA0-F1
#
_entry.id   AF-A0A2S9DKA0-F1
#
_cell.length_a   1.000
_cell.length_b   1.000
_cell.length_c   1.000
_cell.angle_alpha   90.00
_cell.angle_beta   90.00
_cell.angle_gamma   90.00
#
_symmetry.space_group_name_H-M   'P 1'
#
loop_
_entity.id
_entity.type
_entity.pdbx_description
1 polymer ?
#
loop_
_entity_poly.entity_id
_entity_poly.type
_entity_poly.pdbx_seq_one_letter_code
_entity_poly.pdbx_strand_id
1 'polypeptide(L)'
;MSSKAVQSISKTASAAAGSLGAAAGSLGTAAVAAASAVAAAAVAASIVLSPVPNAASRMDGVHADLLRAVQLNQITAEQAEKFEAKLAGRILGEA
;
A
#
# COMPACT_ATOMS: atom_id res chain seq x y z
N MET A 1 -8.35 27.68 44.06
CA MET A 1 -7.94 26.40 43.45
C MET A 1 -8.99 26.00 42.40
N SER A 2 -8.57 25.29 41.34
CA SER A 2 -9.43 24.47 40.45
C SER A 2 -9.65 24.91 38.99
N SER A 3 -8.64 25.42 38.29
CA SER A 3 -8.60 25.34 36.81
C SER A 3 -8.36 23.91 36.28
N LYS A 4 -7.98 22.96 37.16
CA LYS A 4 -7.77 21.54 36.81
C LYS A 4 -9.07 20.72 36.70
N ALA A 5 -10.18 21.20 37.25
CA ALA A 5 -11.45 20.47 37.26
C ALA A 5 -12.23 20.58 35.94
N VAL A 6 -11.95 21.61 35.12
CA VAL A 6 -12.62 21.80 33.82
C VAL A 6 -11.92 20.99 32.72
N GLN A 7 -10.61 20.75 32.83
CA GLN A 7 -9.85 19.96 31.85
C GLN A 7 -10.09 18.44 31.94
N SER A 8 -10.60 17.93 33.06
CA SER A 8 -10.98 16.51 33.17
C SER A 8 -12.27 16.19 32.42
N ILE A 9 -13.21 17.14 32.32
CA ILE A 9 -14.54 16.90 31.74
C ILE A 9 -14.46 16.76 30.21
N SER A 10 -13.60 17.54 29.53
CA SER A 10 -13.37 17.37 28.09
C SER A 10 -12.58 16.11 27.72
N LYS A 11 -11.84 15.50 28.67
CA LYS A 11 -11.13 14.23 28.44
C LYS A 11 -12.06 13.01 28.50
N THR A 12 -13.16 13.09 29.27
CA THR A 12 -14.06 11.93 29.51
C THR A 12 -15.13 11.76 28.43
N ALA A 13 -15.46 12.80 27.65
CA ALA A 13 -16.36 12.67 26.51
C ALA A 13 -15.78 11.78 25.38
N SER A 14 -14.45 11.64 25.31
CA SER A 14 -13.78 10.78 24.32
C SER A 14 -13.68 9.30 24.71
N ALA A 15 -14.11 8.92 25.91
CA ALA A 15 -14.16 7.52 26.37
C ALA A 15 -15.59 6.98 26.55
N ALA A 16 -16.61 7.85 26.56
CA ALA A 16 -18.01 7.48 26.71
C ALA A 16 -18.72 7.08 25.40
N ALA A 17 -18.00 7.02 24.28
CA ALA A 17 -18.37 6.19 23.14
C ALA A 17 -18.00 4.69 23.35
N GLY A 18 -17.42 4.35 24.51
CA GLY A 18 -16.76 3.07 24.77
C GLY A 18 -17.42 2.13 25.78
N SER A 19 -18.65 2.34 26.25
CA SER A 19 -19.21 1.45 27.30
C SER A 19 -20.68 1.01 27.19
N LEU A 20 -21.45 1.45 26.19
CA LEU A 20 -22.82 0.93 25.97
C LEU A 20 -22.86 -0.22 24.96
N GLY A 21 -21.95 -1.19 25.11
CA GLY A 21 -21.89 -2.39 24.29
C GLY A 21 -21.18 -3.57 24.95
N ALA A 22 -20.97 -3.56 26.27
CA ALA A 22 -20.15 -4.57 26.95
C ALA A 22 -20.71 -6.01 26.97
N ALA A 23 -21.87 -6.28 26.35
CA ALA A 23 -22.39 -7.65 26.11
C ALA A 23 -22.75 -7.94 24.63
N ALA A 24 -22.62 -6.97 23.73
CA ALA A 24 -22.82 -7.11 22.27
C ALA A 24 -21.59 -6.67 21.45
N GLY A 25 -20.59 -6.09 22.12
CA GLY A 25 -19.38 -5.52 21.54
C GLY A 25 -18.27 -6.54 21.31
N SER A 26 -18.31 -7.72 21.93
CA SER A 26 -17.40 -8.81 21.59
C SER A 26 -17.75 -9.43 20.24
N LEU A 27 -19.04 -9.57 19.91
CA LEU A 27 -19.50 -10.01 18.58
C LEU A 27 -19.29 -8.92 17.53
N GLY A 28 -19.53 -7.65 17.85
CA GLY A 28 -19.27 -6.53 16.93
C GLY A 28 -17.78 -6.34 16.65
N THR A 29 -16.92 -6.37 17.67
CA THR A 29 -15.47 -6.25 17.48
C THR A 29 -14.84 -7.52 16.93
N ALA A 30 -15.31 -8.72 17.31
CA ALA A 30 -14.85 -9.96 16.69
C ALA A 30 -15.36 -10.10 15.25
N ALA A 31 -16.57 -9.64 14.92
CA ALA A 31 -17.07 -9.61 13.54
C ALA A 31 -16.34 -8.56 12.71
N VAL A 32 -16.02 -7.38 13.27
CA VAL A 32 -15.19 -6.36 12.60
C VAL A 32 -13.75 -6.84 12.45
N ALA A 33 -13.18 -7.52 13.45
CA ALA A 33 -11.85 -8.10 13.39
C ALA A 33 -11.80 -9.30 12.42
N ALA A 34 -12.82 -10.14 12.39
CA ALA A 34 -12.96 -11.25 11.45
C ALA A 34 -13.19 -10.74 10.03
N ALA A 35 -14.03 -9.71 9.83
CA ALA A 35 -14.21 -9.06 8.54
C ALA A 35 -12.91 -8.39 8.06
N SER A 36 -12.16 -7.75 8.96
CA SER A 36 -10.85 -7.18 8.66
C SER A 36 -9.82 -8.26 8.33
N ALA A 37 -9.85 -9.41 9.03
CA ALA A 37 -8.97 -10.54 8.77
C ALA A 37 -9.29 -11.20 7.42
N VAL A 38 -10.57 -11.35 7.07
CA VAL A 38 -11.00 -11.85 5.75
C VAL A 38 -10.63 -10.87 4.65
N ALA A 39 -10.80 -9.56 4.85
CA ALA A 39 -10.38 -8.56 3.88
C ALA A 39 -8.85 -8.55 3.70
N ALA A 40 -8.08 -8.63 4.77
CA ALA A 40 -6.62 -8.73 4.71
C ALA A 40 -6.17 -10.04 4.03
N ALA A 41 -6.84 -11.16 4.32
CA ALA A 41 -6.60 -12.43 3.64
C ALA A 41 -6.97 -12.37 2.16
N ALA A 42 -8.05 -11.69 1.80
CA ALA A 42 -8.44 -11.48 0.40
C ALA A 42 -7.42 -10.59 -0.34
N VAL A 43 -6.90 -9.54 0.29
CA VAL A 43 -5.82 -8.71 -0.29
C VAL A 43 -4.53 -9.53 -0.43
N ALA A 44 -4.13 -10.28 0.60
CA ALA A 44 -2.98 -11.16 0.52
C ALA A 44 -3.14 -12.23 -0.57
N ALA A 45 -4.32 -12.86 -0.66
CA ALA A 45 -4.65 -13.80 -1.71
C ALA A 45 -4.65 -13.14 -3.09
N SER A 46 -5.10 -11.87 -3.21
CA SER A 46 -5.06 -11.14 -4.48
C SER A 46 -3.63 -10.85 -4.95
N ILE A 47 -2.69 -10.65 -4.01
CA ILE A 47 -1.27 -10.48 -4.32
C ILE A 47 -0.66 -11.83 -4.72
N VAL A 48 -0.91 -12.87 -3.95
CA VAL A 48 -0.37 -14.23 -4.18
C VAL A 48 -0.91 -14.84 -5.49
N LEU A 49 -2.18 -14.62 -5.79
CA LEU A 49 -2.85 -15.12 -6.99
C LEU A 49 -2.80 -14.12 -8.16
N SER A 50 -2.18 -12.96 -7.98
CA SER A 50 -1.98 -12.04 -9.09
C SER A 50 -1.07 -12.69 -10.12
N PRO A 51 -1.40 -12.62 -11.43
CA PRO A 51 -0.48 -13.00 -12.47
C PRO A 51 0.79 -12.17 -12.31
N VAL A 52 1.92 -12.82 -12.05
CA VAL A 52 3.21 -12.14 -12.07
C VAL A 52 3.46 -11.73 -13.52
N PRO A 53 3.50 -10.44 -13.86
CA PRO A 53 3.74 -10.02 -15.23
C PRO A 53 5.08 -10.60 -15.69
N ASN A 54 5.05 -11.25 -16.85
CA ASN A 54 6.22 -11.88 -17.44
C ASN A 54 7.34 -10.83 -17.62
N ALA A 55 8.59 -11.30 -17.71
CA ALA A 55 9.76 -10.44 -17.84
C ALA A 55 9.63 -9.42 -18.99
N ALA A 56 9.04 -9.82 -20.11
CA ALA A 56 8.83 -8.95 -21.28
C ALA A 56 7.85 -7.80 -20.98
N SER A 57 6.69 -8.09 -20.36
CA SER A 57 5.69 -7.06 -20.00
C SER A 57 6.23 -6.04 -18.98
N ARG A 58 7.23 -6.42 -18.19
CA ARG A 58 7.93 -5.47 -17.30
C ARG A 58 8.85 -4.53 -18.10
N MET A 59 9.50 -5.05 -19.14
CA MET A 59 10.34 -4.23 -20.04
C MET A 59 9.51 -3.25 -20.85
N ASP A 60 8.31 -3.62 -21.30
CA ASP A 60 7.41 -2.72 -22.05
C ASP A 60 7.05 -1.46 -21.24
N GLY A 61 6.74 -1.63 -19.95
CA GLY A 61 6.45 -0.51 -19.05
C GLY A 61 7.66 0.39 -18.84
N VAL A 62 8.85 -0.19 -18.67
CA VAL A 62 10.11 0.55 -18.54
C VAL A 62 10.41 1.34 -19.80
N HIS A 63 10.22 0.73 -20.98
CA HIS A 63 10.45 1.38 -22.27
C HIS A 63 9.55 2.62 -22.44
N ALA A 64 8.26 2.51 -22.12
CA ALA A 64 7.33 3.64 -22.16
C ALA A 64 7.72 4.78 -21.21
N ASP A 65 8.20 4.46 -20.02
CA ASP A 65 8.64 5.46 -19.04
C ASP A 65 9.96 6.13 -19.45
N LEU A 66 10.90 5.40 -20.02
CA LEU A 66 12.14 5.95 -20.57
C LEU A 66 11.87 6.89 -21.74
N LEU A 67 10.98 6.50 -22.66
CA LEU A 67 10.55 7.38 -23.76
C LEU A 67 9.96 8.68 -23.23
N ARG A 68 9.12 8.62 -22.18
CA ARG A 68 8.58 9.82 -21.53
C ARG A 68 9.71 10.67 -20.92
N ALA A 69 10.66 10.05 -20.24
CA ALA A 69 11.78 10.76 -19.62
C ALA A 69 12.67 11.47 -20.67
N VAL A 70 12.87 10.86 -21.85
CA VAL A 70 13.55 11.50 -22.99
C VAL A 70 12.75 12.68 -23.52
N GLN A 71 11.43 12.53 -23.70
CA GLN A 71 10.55 13.62 -24.16
C GLN A 71 10.53 14.80 -23.19
N LEU A 72 10.65 14.53 -21.89
CA LEU A 72 10.77 15.54 -20.84
C LEU A 72 12.18 16.11 -20.69
N ASN A 73 13.13 15.71 -21.56
CA ASN A 73 14.54 16.10 -21.52
C ASN A 73 15.22 15.80 -20.17
N GLN A 74 14.77 14.77 -19.45
CA GLN A 74 15.34 14.36 -18.17
C GLN A 74 16.57 13.47 -18.35
N ILE A 75 16.59 12.71 -19.44
CA ILE A 75 17.69 11.84 -19.86
C ILE A 75 17.87 11.92 -21.37
N THR A 76 19.05 11.56 -21.86
CA THR A 76 19.28 11.42 -23.31
C THR A 76 18.79 10.07 -23.82
N ALA A 77 18.57 9.96 -25.13
CA ALA A 77 18.17 8.70 -25.77
C ALA A 77 19.22 7.59 -25.55
N GLU A 78 20.51 7.93 -25.63
CA GLU A 78 21.60 6.99 -25.42
C GLU A 78 21.67 6.49 -23.97
N GLN A 79 21.25 7.31 -23.01
CA GLN A 79 21.15 6.91 -21.60
C GLN A 79 19.98 5.94 -21.38
N ALA A 80 18.85 6.18 -22.04
CA ALA A 80 17.70 5.28 -22.02
C ALA A 80 18.07 3.90 -22.59
N GLU A 81 18.71 3.85 -23.76
CA GLU A 81 19.14 2.60 -24.39
C GLU A 81 20.10 1.79 -23.51
N LYS A 82 21.10 2.46 -22.92
CA LYS A 82 22.06 1.79 -22.01
C LYS A 82 21.38 1.26 -20.75
N PHE A 83 20.40 2.00 -20.23
CA PHE A 83 19.63 1.54 -19.08
C PHE A 83 18.81 0.31 -19.44
N GLU A 84 18.10 0.35 -20.57
CA GLU A 84 17.24 -0.74 -21.03
C GLU A 84 18.05 -2.02 -21.29
N ALA A 85 19.20 -1.92 -21.97
CA ALA A 85 20.11 -3.05 -22.19
C ALA A 85 20.64 -3.66 -20.88
N LYS A 86 21.01 -2.81 -19.91
CA LYS A 86 21.51 -3.26 -18.60
C LYS A 86 20.40 -3.90 -17.76
N LEU A 87 19.18 -3.40 -17.87
CA LEU A 87 18.03 -3.96 -17.16
C LEU A 87 17.60 -5.28 -17.79
N ALA A 88 17.56 -5.37 -19.12
CA ALA A 88 17.27 -6.60 -19.85
C ALA A 88 18.24 -7.72 -19.46
N GLY A 89 19.56 -7.45 -19.40
CA GLY A 89 20.54 -8.45 -18.95
C GLY A 89 20.30 -8.94 -17.52
N ARG A 90 19.82 -8.09 -16.61
CA ARG A 90 19.50 -8.46 -15.22
C ARG A 90 18.20 -9.22 -15.06
N ILE A 91 17.18 -8.86 -15.84
CA ILE A 91 15.84 -9.48 -15.77
C ILE A 91 15.83 -10.82 -16.52
N LEU A 92 16.55 -10.91 -17.64
CA LEU A 92 16.60 -12.10 -18.49
C LEU A 92 17.75 -13.05 -18.15
N GLY A 93 18.70 -12.63 -17.30
CA GLY A 93 19.73 -13.51 -16.73
C GLY A 93 20.98 -13.71 -17.59
N GLU A 94 21.30 -12.78 -18.50
CA GLU A 94 22.51 -12.83 -19.35
C GLU A 94 23.69 -11.98 -18.83
N ALA A 95 23.63 -11.47 -17.60
CA ALA A 95 24.69 -10.64 -16.99
C ALA A 95 25.71 -11.45 -16.19
#